data_AF-A0A9P9PXH1-F1
#
_entry.id   AF-A0A9P9PXH1-F1
#
_cell.length_a   1.000
_cell.length_b   1.000
_cell.length_c   1.000
_cell.angle_alpha   90.00
_cell.angle_beta   90.00
_cell.angle_gamma   90.00
#
_symmetry.space_group_name_H-M   'P 1'
#
loop_
_entity.id
_entity.type
_entity.pdbx_description
1 polymer ?
#
loop_
_entity_poly.entity_id
_entity_poly.type
_entity_poly.pdbx_seq_one_letter_code
_entity_poly.pdbx_strand_id
1 'polypeptide(L)'
;MANPTHYTLADFERLGLKKFPVGYKVVADEAQYTFRLKTFHAEANVLHYKLMLRVGHFHYKNDGPTVWALLLGDHAQYFYGREAVVESVEQSLESKVYFAKPFNFFAGLQEADASNNAKVDMFLLFVIACLTFESDRAEYIDVQRIKMEPGIAKPHNLKEESPDYDDMSSASLSPSYATRPSQYISSDHVQLSSITELIKKYGEQVSAKSVQDRDALDREVQALEAKLEEQEQSNLNAEEERNAVQAHEEIQWQEREIAQLDEQYTKLEQSSKKWQADSQKYSKQYEGLKRKLQSVMKDDAEPARKTTKY
;
A
#
# COMPACT_ATOMS: atom_id res chain seq x y z
N MET A 1 -33.77 -1.32 15.35
CA MET A 1 -33.13 -0.42 14.36
C MET A 1 -32.32 -1.31 13.44
N ALA A 2 -32.46 -1.18 12.12
CA ALA A 2 -31.66 -1.97 11.18
C ALA A 2 -30.20 -1.56 11.31
N ASN A 3 -29.29 -2.52 11.53
CA ASN A 3 -27.86 -2.25 11.48
C ASN A 3 -27.51 -1.89 10.02
N PRO A 4 -26.88 -0.73 9.77
CA PRO A 4 -26.42 -0.41 8.44
C PRO A 4 -25.45 -1.52 7.98
N THR A 5 -25.66 -2.03 6.77
CA THR A 5 -24.83 -3.08 6.16
C THR A 5 -23.44 -2.58 5.75
N HIS A 6 -23.24 -1.27 5.71
CA HIS A 6 -21.95 -0.63 5.40
C HIS A 6 -21.72 0.56 6.33
N TYR A 7 -20.55 0.61 6.96
CA TYR A 7 -20.09 1.75 7.76
C TYR A 7 -19.17 2.63 6.91
N THR A 8 -19.37 3.95 6.93
CA THR A 8 -18.47 4.92 6.28
C THR A 8 -17.42 5.48 7.25
N LEU A 9 -16.36 6.11 6.74
CA LEU A 9 -15.39 6.83 7.58
C LEU A 9 -16.06 7.93 8.42
N ALA A 10 -17.02 8.66 7.84
CA ALA A 10 -17.79 9.66 8.58
C ALA A 10 -18.62 9.04 9.72
N ASP A 11 -19.16 7.84 9.54
CA ASP A 11 -19.81 7.09 10.62
C ASP A 11 -18.83 6.67 11.71
N PHE A 12 -17.61 6.27 11.33
CA PHE A 12 -16.54 5.95 12.25
C PHE A 12 -16.16 7.15 13.13
N GLU A 13 -15.94 8.33 12.55
CA GLU A 13 -15.62 9.55 13.31
C GLU A 13 -16.76 9.92 14.26
N ARG A 14 -17.99 9.94 13.74
CA ARG A 14 -19.18 10.31 14.51
C ARG A 14 -19.44 9.34 15.67
N LEU A 15 -19.35 8.03 15.43
CA LEU A 15 -19.60 7.01 16.45
C LEU A 15 -18.44 6.90 17.43
N GLY A 16 -17.20 6.97 16.95
CA GLY A 16 -16.00 6.92 17.76
C GLY A 16 -15.92 8.09 18.74
N LEU A 17 -16.11 9.33 18.26
CA LEU A 17 -16.12 10.52 19.10
C LEU A 17 -17.25 10.51 20.13
N LYS A 18 -18.44 9.99 19.76
CA LYS A 18 -19.62 10.01 20.63
C LYS A 18 -19.64 8.88 21.65
N LYS A 19 -19.34 7.65 21.23
CA LYS A 19 -19.44 6.45 22.10
C LYS A 19 -18.14 6.14 22.83
N PHE A 20 -17.00 6.40 22.20
CA PHE A 20 -15.68 5.99 22.72
C PHE A 20 -14.63 7.09 22.58
N PRO A 21 -14.85 8.31 23.12
CA PRO A 21 -13.98 9.47 22.86
C PRO A 21 -12.51 9.24 23.25
N VAL A 22 -12.25 8.47 24.31
CA VAL A 22 -10.89 8.13 24.76
C VAL A 22 -10.24 7.12 23.82
N GLY A 23 -10.98 6.06 23.46
CA GLY A 23 -10.49 5.03 22.55
C GLY A 23 -10.28 5.55 21.13
N TYR A 24 -11.18 6.41 20.66
CA TYR A 24 -11.08 7.04 19.34
C TYR A 24 -9.80 7.86 19.19
N LYS A 25 -9.44 8.68 20.17
CA LYS A 25 -8.16 9.43 20.14
C LYS A 25 -6.94 8.53 20.00
N VAL A 26 -7.01 7.37 20.63
CA VAL A 26 -5.94 6.38 20.59
C VAL A 26 -5.90 5.66 19.24
N VAL A 27 -7.06 5.39 18.63
CA VAL A 27 -7.18 4.76 17.30
C VAL A 27 -6.82 5.70 16.17
N ALA A 28 -7.18 6.98 16.30
CA ALA A 28 -6.93 8.00 15.29
C ALA A 28 -5.44 8.44 15.23
N ASP A 29 -4.61 8.05 16.20
CA ASP A 29 -3.19 8.38 16.21
C ASP A 29 -2.40 7.40 15.32
N GLU A 30 -2.34 7.72 14.03
CA GLU A 30 -1.66 6.91 13.00
C GLU A 30 -0.19 6.62 13.35
N ALA A 31 0.47 7.51 14.10
CA ALA A 31 1.89 7.35 14.46
C ALA A 31 2.14 6.11 15.34
N GLN A 32 1.11 5.57 15.97
CA GLN A 32 1.21 4.35 16.79
C GLN A 32 1.14 3.06 15.95
N TYR A 33 0.76 3.15 14.67
CA TYR A 33 0.55 2.00 13.80
C TYR A 33 1.82 1.68 13.01
N THR A 34 2.44 0.55 13.34
CA THR A 34 3.57 0.02 12.58
C THR A 34 3.11 -1.10 11.66
N PHE A 35 2.86 -0.78 10.40
CA PHE A 35 2.61 -1.76 9.35
C PHE A 35 3.92 -2.23 8.71
N ARG A 36 4.04 -3.52 8.40
CA ARG A 36 5.13 -4.07 7.58
C ARG A 36 4.66 -5.20 6.68
N LEU A 37 5.25 -5.30 5.49
CA LEU A 37 5.04 -6.43 4.60
C LEU A 37 5.62 -7.69 5.23
N LYS A 38 4.81 -8.74 5.31
CA LYS A 38 5.15 -10.04 5.89
C LYS A 38 4.84 -11.15 4.92
N THR A 39 5.63 -12.20 5.05
CA THR A 39 5.55 -13.43 4.29
C THR A 39 5.06 -14.53 5.22
N PHE A 40 4.06 -15.29 4.83
CA PHE A 40 3.57 -16.42 5.60
C PHE A 40 3.14 -17.57 4.69
N HIS A 41 3.12 -18.78 5.24
CA HIS A 41 2.55 -19.94 4.56
C HIS A 41 1.07 -20.05 4.90
N ALA A 42 0.21 -20.04 3.88
CA ALA A 42 -1.20 -20.33 4.05
C ALA A 42 -1.46 -21.84 3.93
N GLU A 43 -2.74 -22.22 3.93
CA GLU A 43 -3.17 -23.59 3.63
C GLU A 43 -2.53 -24.06 2.30
N ALA A 44 -2.07 -25.32 2.26
CA ALA A 44 -1.31 -25.91 1.16
C ALA A 44 0.14 -25.40 0.93
N ASN A 45 0.79 -24.81 1.95
CA ASN A 45 2.20 -24.38 1.90
C ASN A 45 2.51 -23.29 0.86
N VAL A 46 1.49 -22.64 0.29
CA VAL A 46 1.67 -21.52 -0.62
C VAL A 46 2.16 -20.30 0.15
N LEU A 47 3.15 -19.61 -0.42
CA LEU A 47 3.77 -18.43 0.16
C LEU A 47 2.95 -17.18 -0.19
N HIS A 48 2.50 -16.43 0.81
CA HIS A 48 1.74 -15.19 0.64
C HIS A 48 2.49 -14.00 1.21
N TYR A 49 2.24 -12.81 0.65
CA TYR A 49 2.76 -11.54 1.12
C TYR A 49 1.60 -10.61 1.48
N LYS A 50 1.59 -10.07 2.71
CA LYS A 50 0.55 -9.15 3.18
C LYS A 50 1.12 -8.07 4.08
N LEU A 51 0.55 -6.88 4.00
CA LEU A 51 0.82 -5.83 4.97
C LEU A 51 0.16 -6.24 6.29
N MET A 52 0.91 -6.25 7.38
CA MET A 52 0.40 -6.63 8.69
C MET A 52 0.74 -5.60 9.74
N LEU A 53 -0.16 -5.40 10.69
CA LEU A 53 -0.02 -4.46 11.78
C LEU A 53 0.72 -5.10 12.95
N ARG A 54 1.78 -4.47 13.45
CA ARG A 54 2.45 -4.91 14.68
C ARG A 54 1.56 -4.61 15.88
N VAL A 55 1.10 -5.65 16.59
CA VAL A 55 0.16 -5.51 17.71
C VAL A 55 0.74 -5.88 19.08
N GLY A 56 1.83 -6.64 19.14
CA GLY A 56 2.36 -7.08 20.44
C GLY A 56 3.49 -8.11 20.38
N HIS A 57 3.52 -8.98 21.40
CA HIS A 57 4.51 -10.03 21.58
C HIS A 57 3.85 -11.35 22.00
N PHE A 58 4.36 -12.48 21.50
CA PHE A 58 3.83 -13.80 21.79
C PHE A 58 4.53 -14.43 23.00
N HIS A 59 3.81 -15.13 23.88
CA HIS A 59 4.28 -15.82 25.09
C HIS A 59 4.85 -14.96 26.23
N TYR A 60 5.61 -13.90 25.94
CA TYR A 60 6.26 -13.07 26.95
C TYR A 60 6.05 -11.59 26.67
N LYS A 61 5.70 -10.85 27.72
CA LYS A 61 5.54 -9.39 27.65
C LYS A 61 6.91 -8.75 27.35
N ASN A 62 7.03 -8.14 26.18
CA ASN A 62 8.21 -7.41 25.66
C ASN A 62 9.45 -8.24 25.26
N ASP A 63 9.50 -9.54 25.53
CA ASP A 63 10.66 -10.40 25.19
C ASP A 63 10.27 -11.56 24.22
N GLY A 64 8.98 -11.67 23.92
CA GLY A 64 8.44 -12.64 23.00
C GLY A 64 8.68 -12.31 21.52
N PRO A 65 8.52 -13.27 20.60
CA PRO A 65 8.42 -12.99 19.17
C PRO A 65 7.36 -11.91 18.91
N THR A 66 7.63 -11.02 17.95
CA THR A 66 6.69 -9.95 17.60
C THR A 66 5.41 -10.56 17.02
N VAL A 67 4.26 -10.05 17.44
CA VAL A 67 2.95 -10.44 16.90
C VAL A 67 2.48 -9.40 15.90
N TRP A 68 2.02 -9.91 14.76
CA TRP A 68 1.49 -9.19 13.62
C TRP A 68 0.02 -9.58 13.44
N ALA A 69 -0.83 -8.63 13.08
CA ALA A 69 -2.24 -8.86 12.81
C ALA A 69 -2.53 -8.60 11.34
N LEU A 70 -3.18 -9.58 10.70
CA LEU A 70 -3.83 -9.42 9.40
C LEU A 70 -5.31 -9.16 9.65
N LEU A 71 -5.84 -8.07 9.11
CA LEU A 71 -7.23 -7.67 9.29
C LEU A 71 -8.06 -8.19 8.12
N LEU A 72 -9.08 -8.99 8.40
CA LEU A 72 -9.90 -9.67 7.39
C LEU A 72 -11.32 -9.09 7.29
N GLY A 73 -11.52 -7.88 7.81
CA GLY A 73 -12.80 -7.15 7.79
C GLY A 73 -13.65 -7.39 9.02
N ASP A 74 -13.96 -8.64 9.35
CA ASP A 74 -14.80 -9.03 10.49
C ASP A 74 -14.02 -9.61 11.68
N HIS A 75 -12.80 -10.07 11.45
CA HIS A 75 -11.88 -10.54 12.47
C HIS A 75 -10.43 -10.16 12.14
N ALA A 76 -9.53 -10.43 13.08
CA ALA A 76 -8.09 -10.32 12.86
C ALA A 76 -7.45 -11.69 13.06
N GLN A 77 -6.59 -12.08 12.13
CA GLN A 77 -5.76 -13.26 12.26
C GLN A 77 -4.37 -12.85 12.76
N TYR A 78 -3.87 -13.54 13.78
CA TYR A 78 -2.58 -13.23 14.38
C TYR A 78 -1.47 -14.12 13.84
N PHE A 79 -0.31 -13.51 13.67
CA PHE A 79 0.91 -14.15 13.24
C PHE A 79 2.05 -13.77 14.19
N TYR A 80 3.06 -14.62 14.36
CA TYR A 80 4.21 -14.32 15.20
C TYR A 80 5.53 -14.62 14.50
N GLY A 81 6.56 -13.82 14.81
CA GLY A 81 7.90 -13.96 14.20
C GLY A 81 8.75 -12.71 14.38
N ARG A 82 10.07 -12.84 14.22
CA ARG A 82 11.02 -11.72 14.38
C ARG A 82 11.30 -10.98 13.08
N GLU A 83 11.10 -11.60 11.92
CA GLU A 83 11.57 -11.10 10.62
C GLU A 83 10.45 -11.01 9.57
N ALA A 84 10.79 -11.08 8.28
CA ALA A 84 9.84 -11.03 7.17
C ALA A 84 8.90 -12.24 7.18
N VAL A 85 9.40 -13.42 7.55
CA VAL A 85 8.62 -14.65 7.63
C VAL A 85 7.95 -14.77 8.99
N VAL A 86 6.64 -15.03 8.97
CA VAL A 86 5.80 -15.16 10.18
C VAL A 86 4.95 -16.42 10.11
N GLU A 87 4.64 -16.98 11.27
CA GLU A 87 3.79 -18.16 11.42
C GLU A 87 2.42 -17.78 11.98
N SER A 88 1.36 -18.47 11.57
CA SER A 88 0.02 -18.25 12.13
C SER A 88 0.01 -18.63 13.61
N VAL A 89 -0.56 -17.76 14.44
CA VAL A 89 -0.90 -18.12 15.82
C VAL A 89 -2.12 -19.03 15.75
N GLU A 90 -2.01 -20.23 16.31
CA GLU A 90 -3.17 -21.11 16.44
C GLU A 90 -4.21 -20.50 17.37
N GLN A 91 -5.50 -20.70 17.06
CA GLN A 91 -6.60 -20.17 17.87
C GLN A 91 -6.50 -20.56 19.35
N SER A 92 -6.01 -21.78 19.64
CA SER A 92 -5.80 -22.28 21.00
C SER A 92 -4.73 -21.51 21.80
N LEU A 93 -3.88 -20.74 21.10
CA LEU A 93 -2.74 -20.01 21.63
C LEU A 93 -2.93 -18.49 21.64
N GLU A 94 -4.05 -17.97 21.13
CA GLU A 94 -4.31 -16.52 21.07
C GLU A 94 -4.27 -15.85 22.45
N SER A 95 -4.70 -16.56 23.50
CA SER A 95 -4.59 -16.12 24.90
C SER A 95 -3.16 -15.82 25.37
N LYS A 96 -2.14 -16.27 24.62
CA LYS A 96 -0.72 -16.02 24.90
C LYS A 96 -0.18 -14.78 24.17
N VAL A 97 -1.01 -14.04 23.44
CA VAL A 97 -0.66 -12.78 22.79
C VAL A 97 -0.70 -11.64 23.82
N TYR A 98 0.44 -11.03 24.06
CA TYR A 98 0.56 -9.81 24.88
C TYR A 98 0.51 -8.59 23.97
N PHE A 99 -0.64 -7.94 23.92
CA PHE A 99 -0.84 -6.73 23.15
C PHE A 99 -0.04 -5.55 23.73
N ALA A 100 0.72 -4.88 22.87
CA ALA A 100 1.39 -3.62 23.20
C ALA A 100 0.36 -2.49 23.27
N LYS A 101 0.73 -1.35 23.87
CA LYS A 101 -0.08 -0.13 23.72
C LYS A 101 0.00 0.35 22.25
N PRO A 102 -1.09 0.82 21.66
CA PRO A 102 -2.43 0.99 22.24
C PRO A 102 -3.32 -0.26 22.18
N PHE A 103 -2.86 -1.30 21.49
CA PHE A 103 -3.66 -2.47 21.14
C PHE A 103 -4.17 -3.28 22.33
N ASN A 104 -3.54 -3.14 23.49
CA ASN A 104 -3.99 -3.75 24.74
C ASN A 104 -5.40 -3.30 25.16
N PHE A 105 -5.91 -2.20 24.61
CA PHE A 105 -7.30 -1.80 24.77
C PHE A 105 -8.26 -2.77 24.05
N PHE A 106 -7.86 -3.34 22.91
CA PHE A 106 -8.68 -4.25 22.10
C PHE A 106 -8.53 -5.73 22.50
N ALA A 107 -7.52 -6.03 23.32
CA ALA A 107 -7.31 -7.36 23.87
C ALA A 107 -8.56 -7.83 24.63
N GLY A 108 -9.17 -8.94 24.20
CA GLY A 108 -10.39 -9.50 24.80
C GLY A 108 -11.71 -8.85 24.34
N LEU A 109 -11.70 -8.00 23.31
CA LEU A 109 -12.94 -7.56 22.64
C LEU A 109 -13.44 -8.59 21.60
N GLN A 110 -12.55 -9.40 21.02
CA GLN A 110 -12.90 -10.46 20.06
C GLN A 110 -13.70 -11.60 20.70
N GLU A 111 -13.41 -11.92 21.97
CA GLU A 111 -14.08 -12.99 22.72
C GLU A 111 -15.36 -12.51 23.43
N ALA A 112 -15.76 -11.26 23.24
CA ALA A 112 -16.95 -10.74 23.88
C ALA A 112 -18.20 -11.37 23.25
N ASP A 113 -19.03 -12.02 24.07
CA ASP A 113 -20.35 -12.48 23.65
C ASP A 113 -21.09 -11.37 22.89
N ALA A 114 -21.81 -11.73 21.83
CA ALA A 114 -22.57 -10.79 20.99
C ALA A 114 -23.59 -9.93 21.77
N SER A 115 -23.83 -10.24 23.05
CA SER A 115 -24.61 -9.43 23.99
C SER A 115 -23.93 -8.11 24.38
N ASN A 116 -22.61 -7.98 24.17
CA ASN A 116 -21.81 -6.83 24.56
C ASN A 116 -21.47 -5.92 23.36
N ASN A 117 -22.52 -5.42 22.69
CA ASN A 117 -22.46 -4.60 21.47
C ASN A 117 -21.40 -3.48 21.49
N ALA A 118 -21.11 -2.90 22.65
CA ALA A 118 -20.10 -1.85 22.78
C ALA A 118 -18.67 -2.32 22.47
N LYS A 119 -18.34 -3.57 22.80
CA LYS A 119 -17.02 -4.16 22.55
C LYS A 119 -16.82 -4.52 21.08
N VAL A 120 -17.86 -5.06 20.45
CA VAL A 120 -17.89 -5.38 19.02
C VAL A 120 -17.82 -4.11 18.18
N ASP A 121 -18.62 -3.09 18.51
CA ASP A 121 -18.57 -1.77 17.86
C ASP A 121 -17.15 -1.21 17.88
N MET A 122 -16.44 -1.32 19.02
CA MET A 122 -15.10 -0.77 19.17
C MET A 122 -14.01 -1.54 18.41
N PHE A 123 -14.13 -2.87 18.31
CA PHE A 123 -13.25 -3.66 17.47
C PHE A 123 -13.48 -3.38 15.99
N LEU A 124 -14.74 -3.26 15.55
CA LEU A 124 -15.08 -2.91 14.17
C LEU A 124 -14.53 -1.51 13.80
N LEU A 125 -14.66 -0.54 14.72
CA LEU A 125 -14.06 0.78 14.58
C LEU A 125 -12.53 0.65 14.37
N PHE A 126 -11.85 -0.13 15.21
CA PHE A 126 -10.41 -0.37 15.07
C PHE A 126 -10.03 -0.97 13.71
N VAL A 127 -10.79 -1.96 13.23
CA VAL A 127 -10.56 -2.59 11.92
C VAL A 127 -10.73 -1.57 10.79
N ILE A 128 -11.80 -0.79 10.81
CA ILE A 128 -12.05 0.26 9.79
C ILE A 128 -10.91 1.27 9.74
N ALA A 129 -10.46 1.79 10.89
CA ALA A 129 -9.35 2.74 10.94
C ALA A 129 -8.06 2.14 10.38
N CYS A 130 -7.77 0.89 10.72
CA CYS A 130 -6.58 0.22 10.20
C CYS A 130 -6.68 -0.06 8.70
N LEU A 131 -7.86 -0.43 8.19
CA LEU A 131 -8.08 -0.65 6.77
C LEU A 131 -7.98 0.66 5.97
N THR A 132 -8.45 1.79 6.52
CA THR A 132 -8.26 3.10 5.87
C THR A 132 -6.79 3.49 5.83
N PHE A 133 -6.03 3.26 6.91
CA PHE A 133 -4.58 3.49 6.89
C PHE A 133 -3.84 2.52 5.97
N GLU A 134 -4.33 1.29 5.83
CA GLU A 134 -3.81 0.32 4.87
C GLU A 134 -4.08 0.75 3.43
N SER A 135 -5.27 1.28 3.10
CA SER A 135 -5.57 1.80 1.76
C SER A 135 -4.68 2.99 1.39
N ASP A 136 -4.56 3.98 2.28
CA ASP A 136 -3.69 5.16 2.04
C ASP A 136 -2.21 4.76 1.91
N ARG A 137 -1.79 3.68 2.59
CA ARG A 137 -0.42 3.15 2.51
C ARG A 137 -0.22 2.10 1.44
N ALA A 138 -1.24 1.41 0.96
CA ALA A 138 -1.13 0.44 -0.14
C ALA A 138 -0.77 1.17 -1.42
N GLU A 139 -1.37 2.33 -1.66
CA GLU A 139 -0.96 3.27 -2.72
C GLU A 139 0.52 3.68 -2.54
N TYR A 140 0.99 3.85 -1.30
CA TYR A 140 2.38 4.21 -0.99
C TYR A 140 3.37 3.04 -1.06
N ILE A 141 2.94 1.81 -0.77
CA ILE A 141 3.75 0.59 -0.84
C ILE A 141 3.94 0.18 -2.28
N ASP A 142 2.95 0.35 -3.16
CA ASP A 142 3.16 0.21 -4.60
C ASP A 142 4.22 1.21 -5.09
N VAL A 143 4.17 2.45 -4.60
CA VAL A 143 5.16 3.50 -4.90
C VAL A 143 6.55 3.24 -4.28
N GLN A 144 6.64 2.57 -3.13
CA GLN A 144 7.93 2.19 -2.51
C GLN A 144 8.50 0.87 -3.03
N ARG A 145 7.66 -0.04 -3.53
CA ARG A 145 8.08 -1.25 -4.26
C ARG A 145 8.82 -0.88 -5.54
N ILE A 146 8.46 0.25 -6.16
CA ILE A 146 9.19 0.88 -7.28
C ILE A 146 10.54 1.49 -6.84
N LYS A 147 10.73 1.82 -5.55
CA LYS A 147 11.91 2.60 -5.07
C LYS A 147 12.93 1.85 -4.22
N MET A 148 12.68 0.61 -3.78
CA MET A 148 13.66 -0.17 -3.02
C MET A 148 14.56 -1.02 -3.92
N GLU A 149 15.40 -0.39 -4.74
CA GLU A 149 16.67 -0.99 -5.19
C GLU A 149 17.73 -0.91 -4.07
N PRO A 150 18.67 -1.87 -3.97
CA PRO A 150 19.71 -1.84 -2.96
C PRO A 150 20.87 -0.95 -3.38
N GLY A 151 20.97 0.22 -2.75
CA GLY A 151 22.26 0.91 -2.53
C GLY A 151 22.55 2.11 -3.42
N ILE A 152 22.48 3.30 -2.82
CA ILE A 152 23.54 4.32 -2.69
C ILE A 152 22.83 5.58 -2.17
N ALA A 153 22.98 5.84 -0.87
CA ALA A 153 22.51 7.07 -0.28
C ALA A 153 23.45 8.22 -0.68
N LYS A 154 22.92 9.20 -1.41
CA LYS A 154 23.42 10.59 -1.37
C LYS A 154 22.26 11.51 -1.01
N PRO A 155 22.45 12.46 -0.08
CA PRO A 155 21.43 13.42 0.26
C PRO A 155 21.40 14.53 -0.80
N HIS A 156 20.28 14.67 -1.51
CA HIS A 156 20.02 15.87 -2.29
C HIS A 156 19.21 16.84 -1.44
N ASN A 157 19.84 17.97 -1.11
CA ASN A 157 19.18 19.18 -0.63
C ASN A 157 18.11 19.60 -1.65
N LEU A 158 16.85 19.47 -1.28
CA LEU A 158 15.76 20.19 -1.93
C LEU A 158 15.53 21.48 -1.15
N LYS A 159 15.85 22.60 -1.78
CA LYS A 159 15.35 23.90 -1.40
C LYS A 159 13.83 23.84 -1.57
N GLU A 160 13.10 24.01 -0.48
CA GLU A 160 11.68 24.34 -0.48
C GLU A 160 11.52 25.72 -1.13
N GLU A 161 11.04 25.74 -2.37
CA GLU A 161 10.37 26.92 -2.92
C GLU A 161 8.90 26.79 -2.54
N SER A 162 8.52 27.53 -1.49
CA SER A 162 7.13 27.76 -1.12
C SER A 162 6.44 28.60 -2.19
N PRO A 163 5.22 28.27 -2.63
CA PRO A 163 4.44 29.19 -3.43
C PRO A 163 3.96 30.33 -2.52
N ASP A 164 4.41 31.55 -2.80
CA ASP A 164 3.85 32.77 -2.23
C ASP A 164 2.39 32.90 -2.69
N TYR A 165 1.47 32.64 -1.75
CA TYR A 165 0.06 33.00 -1.89
C TYR A 165 -0.08 34.49 -1.63
N ASP A 166 0.12 35.29 -2.68
CA ASP A 166 -0.23 36.70 -2.69
C ASP A 166 -1.76 36.86 -2.55
N ASP A 167 -2.15 37.29 -1.35
CA ASP A 167 -3.06 38.42 -1.11
C ASP A 167 -4.30 38.52 -2.03
N MET A 168 -5.30 37.67 -1.75
CA MET A 168 -6.69 37.90 -2.17
C MET A 168 -7.32 38.96 -1.25
N SER A 169 -6.90 40.20 -1.45
CA SER A 169 -7.51 41.39 -0.87
C SER A 169 -8.98 41.50 -1.26
N SER A 170 -9.83 41.49 -0.24
CA SER A 170 -11.28 41.55 -0.31
C SER A 170 -11.74 42.98 -0.63
N ALA A 171 -12.08 43.23 -1.90
CA ALA A 171 -12.69 44.49 -2.32
C ALA A 171 -14.17 44.54 -1.88
N SER A 172 -14.44 45.16 -0.74
CA SER A 172 -15.79 45.55 -0.32
C SER A 172 -16.29 46.72 -1.17
N LEU A 173 -17.04 46.44 -2.23
CA LEU A 173 -17.76 47.45 -3.01
C LEU A 173 -19.01 47.92 -2.23
N SER A 174 -18.91 49.09 -1.61
CA SER A 174 -20.06 49.82 -1.06
C SER A 174 -20.81 50.53 -2.19
N PRO A 175 -22.14 50.42 -2.31
CA PRO A 175 -22.88 51.18 -3.31
C PRO A 175 -23.03 52.64 -2.85
N SER A 176 -22.34 53.55 -3.54
CA SER A 176 -22.56 55.00 -3.42
C SER A 176 -23.86 55.37 -4.14
N TYR A 177 -24.94 55.59 -3.39
CA TYR A 177 -26.16 56.20 -3.90
C TYR A 177 -25.93 57.70 -4.15
N ALA A 178 -25.47 58.03 -5.36
CA ALA A 178 -25.48 59.40 -5.85
C ALA A 178 -26.91 59.77 -6.31
N THR A 179 -27.59 60.58 -5.50
CA THR A 179 -28.85 61.23 -5.83
C THR A 179 -28.65 62.13 -7.07
N ARG A 180 -29.13 61.69 -8.23
CA ARG A 180 -29.16 62.52 -9.44
C ARG A 180 -30.32 63.54 -9.36
N PRO A 181 -30.11 64.80 -9.78
CA PRO A 181 -31.16 65.78 -9.87
C PRO A 181 -32.12 65.45 -11.01
N SER A 182 -33.41 65.45 -10.68
CA SER A 182 -34.53 65.40 -11.61
C SER A 182 -34.53 66.67 -12.48
N GLN A 183 -33.98 66.58 -13.68
CA GLN A 183 -34.25 67.55 -14.74
C GLN A 183 -35.37 66.99 -15.62
N TYR A 184 -36.57 67.53 -15.40
CA TYR A 184 -37.69 67.43 -16.33
C TYR A 184 -37.28 68.10 -17.63
N ILE A 185 -36.89 67.30 -18.63
CA ILE A 185 -36.70 67.77 -19.99
C ILE A 185 -38.06 67.78 -20.68
N SER A 186 -38.32 68.94 -21.29
CA SER A 186 -39.50 69.29 -22.06
C SER A 186 -39.87 68.24 -23.10
N SER A 187 -41.16 67.94 -23.13
CA SER A 187 -41.83 67.03 -24.05
C SER A 187 -41.92 67.66 -25.44
N ASP A 188 -40.89 67.47 -26.25
CA ASP A 188 -41.03 67.55 -27.70
C ASP A 188 -41.64 66.24 -28.23
N HIS A 189 -42.67 66.40 -29.05
CA HIS A 189 -43.52 65.37 -29.65
C HIS A 189 -42.78 64.10 -30.08
N VAL A 190 -42.74 63.09 -29.20
CA VAL A 190 -42.50 61.69 -29.60
C VAL A 190 -43.83 61.15 -30.09
N GLN A 191 -43.93 60.85 -31.38
CA GLN A 191 -45.04 60.07 -31.93
C GLN A 191 -45.06 58.73 -31.18
N LEU A 192 -46.03 58.59 -30.28
CA LEU A 192 -46.28 57.37 -29.53
C LEU A 192 -46.77 56.32 -30.53
N SER A 193 -45.84 55.56 -31.12
CA SER A 193 -46.10 54.20 -31.55
C SER A 193 -46.90 53.53 -30.43
N SER A 194 -48.05 52.93 -30.76
CA SER A 194 -48.96 52.34 -29.79
C SER A 194 -48.16 51.46 -28.82
N ILE A 195 -48.41 51.55 -27.50
CA ILE A 195 -47.70 50.80 -26.46
C ILE A 195 -47.55 49.30 -26.82
N THR A 196 -48.52 48.76 -27.56
CA THR A 196 -48.51 47.40 -28.10
C THR A 196 -47.35 47.12 -29.06
N GLU A 197 -46.95 48.07 -29.91
CA GLU A 197 -45.79 47.94 -30.82
C GLU A 197 -44.47 47.93 -30.06
N LEU A 198 -44.36 48.74 -29.00
CA LEU A 198 -43.16 48.77 -28.16
C LEU A 198 -42.99 47.45 -27.39
N ILE A 199 -44.08 46.93 -26.82
CA ILE A 199 -44.09 45.61 -26.15
C ILE A 199 -43.69 44.52 -27.14
N LYS A 200 -44.26 44.53 -28.35
CA LYS A 200 -43.92 43.55 -29.39
C LYS A 200 -42.43 43.61 -29.75
N LYS A 201 -41.90 44.80 -30.04
CA LYS A 201 -40.49 45.00 -30.39
C LYS A 201 -39.55 44.54 -29.27
N TYR A 202 -39.89 44.86 -28.02
CA TYR A 202 -39.09 44.44 -26.87
C TYR A 202 -39.16 42.91 -26.66
N GLY A 203 -40.34 42.30 -26.82
CA GLY A 203 -40.52 40.85 -26.76
C GLY A 203 -39.69 40.12 -27.83
N GLU A 204 -39.70 40.63 -29.07
CA GLU A 204 -38.86 40.10 -30.15
C GLU A 204 -37.37 40.25 -29.85
N GLN A 205 -36.94 41.39 -29.31
CA GLN A 205 -35.55 41.62 -28.92
C GLN A 205 -35.10 40.69 -27.78
N VAL A 206 -35.92 40.49 -26.75
CA VAL A 206 -35.62 39.58 -25.64
C VAL A 206 -35.57 38.13 -26.14
N SER A 207 -36.51 37.73 -27.00
CA SER A 207 -36.52 36.38 -27.59
C SER A 207 -35.27 36.14 -28.43
N ALA A 208 -34.91 37.07 -29.32
CA ALA A 208 -33.71 36.97 -30.14
C ALA A 208 -32.43 36.89 -29.30
N LYS A 209 -32.32 37.71 -28.25
CA LYS A 209 -31.18 37.67 -27.32
C LYS A 209 -31.12 36.34 -26.57
N SER A 210 -32.25 35.84 -26.08
CA SER A 210 -32.31 34.55 -25.37
C SER A 210 -31.88 33.38 -26.25
N VAL A 211 -32.22 33.39 -27.54
CA VAL A 211 -31.76 32.37 -28.50
C VAL A 211 -30.26 32.49 -28.71
N GLN A 212 -29.74 33.70 -28.91
CA GLN A 212 -28.31 33.94 -29.08
C GLN A 212 -27.48 33.51 -27.86
N ASP A 213 -27.97 33.81 -26.64
CA ASP A 213 -27.31 33.43 -25.40
C ASP A 213 -27.32 31.90 -25.22
N ARG A 214 -28.41 31.23 -25.60
CA ARG A 214 -28.49 29.76 -25.61
C ARG A 214 -27.50 29.15 -26.62
N ASP A 215 -27.45 29.66 -27.84
CA ASP A 215 -26.52 29.18 -28.86
C ASP A 215 -25.04 29.42 -28.48
N ALA A 216 -24.77 30.47 -27.69
CA ALA A 216 -23.44 30.73 -27.14
C ALA A 216 -23.10 29.72 -26.04
N LEU A 217 -24.03 29.44 -25.13
CA LEU A 217 -23.86 28.45 -24.07
C LEU A 217 -23.67 27.04 -24.65
N ASP A 218 -24.47 26.65 -25.64
CA ASP A 218 -24.36 25.33 -26.28
C ASP A 218 -22.98 25.14 -26.95
N ARG A 219 -22.41 26.20 -27.53
CA ARG A 219 -21.03 26.17 -28.08
C ARG A 219 -19.97 26.06 -26.98
N GLU A 220 -20.17 26.72 -25.85
CA GLU A 220 -19.25 26.62 -24.71
C GLU A 220 -19.27 25.21 -24.10
N VAL A 221 -20.45 24.61 -23.94
CA VAL A 221 -20.60 23.23 -23.46
C VAL A 221 -19.89 22.26 -24.40
N GLN A 222 -20.10 22.36 -25.72
CA GLN A 222 -19.40 21.50 -26.69
C GLN A 222 -17.88 21.67 -26.64
N ALA A 223 -17.38 22.90 -26.45
CA ALA A 223 -15.94 23.15 -26.33
C ALA A 223 -15.35 22.56 -25.03
N LEU A 224 -16.11 22.56 -23.94
CA LEU A 224 -15.70 21.95 -22.67
C LEU A 224 -15.74 20.42 -22.74
N GLU A 225 -16.76 19.84 -23.38
CA GLU A 225 -16.85 18.40 -23.62
C GLU A 225 -15.65 17.90 -24.45
N ALA A 226 -15.29 18.59 -25.53
CA ALA A 226 -14.12 18.23 -26.35
C ALA A 226 -12.80 18.31 -25.57
N LYS A 227 -12.65 19.31 -24.68
CA LYS A 227 -11.47 19.41 -23.81
C LYS A 227 -11.40 18.30 -22.77
N LEU A 228 -12.55 17.90 -22.23
CA LEU A 228 -12.63 16.80 -21.28
C LEU A 228 -12.23 15.48 -21.95
N GLU A 229 -12.73 15.21 -23.16
CA GLU A 229 -12.36 14.02 -23.94
C GLU A 229 -10.86 14.00 -24.29
N GLU A 230 -10.29 15.14 -24.70
CA GLU A 230 -8.84 15.25 -24.94
C GLU A 230 -8.02 14.99 -23.66
N GLN A 231 -8.47 15.50 -22.51
CA GLN A 231 -7.83 15.27 -21.22
C GLN A 231 -7.92 13.80 -20.78
N GLU A 232 -9.08 13.17 -20.93
CA GLU A 232 -9.28 11.74 -20.63
C GLU A 232 -8.36 10.88 -21.50
N GLN A 233 -8.27 11.16 -22.81
CA GLN A 233 -7.36 10.45 -23.71
C GLN A 233 -5.89 10.67 -23.35
N SER A 234 -5.51 11.90 -22.97
CA SER A 234 -4.15 12.19 -22.50
C SER A 234 -3.83 11.44 -21.21
N ASN A 235 -4.78 11.31 -20.29
CA ASN A 235 -4.58 10.56 -19.05
C ASN A 235 -4.42 9.06 -19.31
N LEU A 236 -5.23 8.49 -20.19
CA LEU A 236 -5.10 7.09 -20.60
C LEU A 236 -3.74 6.79 -21.23
N ASN A 237 -3.28 7.65 -22.15
CA ASN A 237 -1.97 7.49 -22.77
C ASN A 237 -0.84 7.59 -21.73
N ALA A 238 -0.94 8.52 -20.77
CA ALA A 238 0.05 8.66 -19.70
C ALA A 238 0.06 7.46 -18.74
N GLU A 239 -1.09 6.84 -18.50
CA GLU A 239 -1.20 5.62 -17.70
C GLU A 239 -0.59 4.41 -18.44
N GLU A 240 -0.86 4.28 -19.74
CA GLU A 240 -0.23 3.25 -20.59
C GLU A 240 1.30 3.39 -20.61
N GLU A 241 1.83 4.62 -20.72
CA GLU A 241 3.27 4.88 -20.65
C GLU A 241 3.87 4.49 -19.30
N ARG A 242 3.20 4.83 -18.19
CA ARG A 242 3.65 4.43 -16.84
C ARG A 242 3.68 2.92 -16.68
N ASN A 243 2.64 2.23 -17.14
CA ASN A 243 2.56 0.77 -17.10
C ASN A 243 3.66 0.13 -17.96
N ALA A 244 3.96 0.69 -19.13
CA ALA A 244 5.05 0.21 -19.98
C ALA A 244 6.44 0.39 -19.34
N VAL A 245 6.68 1.53 -18.68
CA VAL A 245 7.93 1.78 -17.94
C VAL A 245 8.07 0.78 -16.77
N GLN A 246 7.02 0.58 -15.98
CA GLN A 246 7.04 -0.37 -14.86
C GLN A 246 7.30 -1.80 -15.32
N ALA A 247 6.66 -2.23 -16.41
CA ALA A 247 6.90 -3.54 -17.00
C ALA A 247 8.35 -3.70 -17.48
N HIS A 248 8.93 -2.64 -18.06
CA HIS A 248 10.33 -2.66 -18.48
C HIS A 248 11.30 -2.77 -17.29
N GLU A 249 11.05 -2.03 -16.21
CA GLU A 249 11.83 -2.11 -14.97
C GLU A 249 11.77 -3.51 -14.35
N GLU A 250 10.60 -4.14 -14.34
CA GLU A 250 10.43 -5.51 -13.86
C GLU A 250 11.21 -6.52 -14.71
N ILE A 251 11.19 -6.39 -16.04
CA ILE A 251 11.98 -7.24 -16.94
C ILE A 251 13.48 -7.07 -16.66
N GLN A 252 13.97 -5.84 -16.53
CA GLN A 252 15.38 -5.60 -16.22
C GLN A 252 15.79 -6.20 -14.87
N TRP A 253 14.92 -6.12 -13.87
CA TRP A 253 15.18 -6.73 -12.57
C TRP A 253 15.28 -8.25 -12.68
N GLN A 254 14.36 -8.90 -13.39
CA GLN A 254 14.39 -10.33 -13.64
C GLN A 254 15.65 -10.76 -14.40
N GLU A 255 16.08 -10.00 -15.41
CA GLU A 255 17.32 -10.28 -16.15
C GLU A 255 18.56 -10.23 -15.24
N ARG A 256 18.62 -9.29 -14.30
CA ARG A 256 19.71 -9.21 -13.32
C ARG A 256 19.68 -10.39 -12.35
N GLU A 257 18.51 -10.81 -11.90
CA GLU A 257 18.35 -11.97 -11.02
C GLU A 257 18.81 -13.27 -11.72
N ILE A 258 18.38 -13.47 -12.97
CA ILE A 258 18.82 -14.61 -13.80
C ILE A 258 20.34 -14.61 -13.95
N ALA A 259 20.95 -13.46 -14.26
CA ALA A 259 22.41 -13.36 -14.39
C ALA A 259 23.16 -13.70 -13.09
N GLN A 260 22.62 -13.30 -11.93
CA GLN A 260 23.19 -13.66 -10.63
C GLN A 260 23.09 -15.16 -10.35
N LEU A 261 21.95 -15.78 -10.67
CA LEU A 261 21.75 -17.22 -10.52
C LEU A 261 22.69 -18.03 -11.42
N ASP A 262 22.90 -17.60 -12.67
CA ASP A 262 23.86 -18.21 -13.59
C ASP A 262 25.30 -18.13 -13.06
N GLU A 263 25.69 -16.99 -12.47
CA GLU A 263 27.00 -16.84 -11.84
C GLU A 263 27.16 -17.80 -10.65
N GLN A 264 26.13 -17.91 -9.80
CA GLN A 264 26.13 -18.85 -8.67
C GLN A 264 26.22 -20.31 -9.13
N TYR A 265 25.45 -20.67 -10.16
CA TYR A 265 25.47 -22.00 -10.75
C TYR A 265 26.85 -22.35 -11.31
N THR A 266 27.49 -21.40 -12.00
CA THR A 266 28.86 -21.57 -12.52
C THR A 266 29.86 -21.81 -11.40
N LYS A 267 29.78 -21.08 -10.28
CA LYS A 267 30.63 -21.29 -9.09
C LYS A 267 30.41 -22.67 -8.45
N LEU A 268 29.15 -23.11 -8.37
CA LEU A 268 28.81 -24.44 -7.85
C LEU A 268 29.35 -25.55 -8.77
N GLU A 269 29.24 -25.39 -10.09
CA GLU A 269 29.75 -26.36 -11.06
C GLU A 269 31.28 -26.49 -10.95
N GLN A 270 32.00 -25.37 -10.83
CA GLN A 270 33.45 -25.38 -10.61
C GLN A 270 33.83 -26.07 -9.30
N SER A 271 33.09 -25.78 -8.23
CA SER A 271 33.29 -26.42 -6.92
C SER A 271 33.05 -27.93 -7.01
N SER A 272 31.97 -28.35 -7.68
CA SER A 272 31.64 -29.76 -7.92
C SER A 272 32.75 -30.49 -8.69
N LYS A 273 33.26 -29.89 -9.77
CA LYS A 273 34.41 -30.42 -10.54
C LYS A 273 35.65 -30.60 -9.66
N LYS A 274 35.93 -29.63 -8.78
CA LYS A 274 37.05 -29.71 -7.82
C LYS A 274 36.86 -30.87 -6.84
N TRP A 275 35.68 -30.98 -6.22
CA TRP A 275 35.35 -32.09 -5.31
C TRP A 275 35.47 -33.45 -5.99
N GLN A 276 35.04 -33.56 -7.25
CA GLN A 276 35.17 -34.78 -8.02
C GLN A 276 36.64 -35.15 -8.28
N ALA A 277 37.48 -34.17 -8.63
CA ALA A 277 38.92 -34.38 -8.80
C ALA A 277 39.61 -34.80 -7.50
N ASP A 278 39.28 -34.16 -6.38
CA ASP A 278 39.81 -34.50 -5.06
C ASP A 278 39.36 -35.92 -4.64
N SER A 279 38.09 -36.26 -4.84
CA SER A 279 37.55 -37.60 -4.59
C SER A 279 38.28 -38.68 -5.39
N GLN A 280 38.54 -38.45 -6.68
CA GLN A 280 39.33 -39.37 -7.52
C GLN A 280 40.77 -39.52 -7.02
N LYS A 281 41.39 -38.44 -6.55
CA LYS A 281 42.74 -38.47 -5.97
C LYS A 281 42.77 -39.32 -4.69
N TYR A 282 41.82 -39.12 -3.78
CA TYR A 282 41.73 -39.91 -2.55
C TYR A 282 41.44 -41.38 -2.83
N SER A 283 40.57 -41.70 -3.80
CA SER A 283 40.30 -43.07 -4.24
C SER A 283 41.58 -43.78 -4.73
N LYS A 284 42.40 -43.11 -5.56
CA LYS A 284 43.69 -43.65 -6.00
C LYS A 284 44.67 -43.89 -4.84
N GLN A 285 44.72 -42.97 -3.87
CA GLN A 285 45.57 -43.11 -2.68
C GLN A 285 45.12 -44.32 -1.84
N TYR A 286 43.81 -44.48 -1.63
CA TYR A 286 43.24 -45.60 -0.90
C TYR A 286 43.58 -46.94 -1.55
N GLU A 287 43.39 -47.09 -2.86
CA GLU A 287 43.76 -48.32 -3.58
C GLU A 287 45.28 -48.59 -3.56
N GLY A 288 46.10 -47.53 -3.48
CA GLY A 288 47.54 -47.66 -3.24
C GLY A 288 47.87 -48.23 -1.86
N LEU A 289 47.24 -47.70 -0.80
CA LEU A 289 47.41 -48.18 0.58
C LEU A 289 46.90 -49.62 0.74
N LYS A 290 45.74 -49.93 0.16
CA LYS A 290 45.15 -51.27 0.16
C LYS A 290 46.09 -52.31 -0.46
N ARG A 291 46.69 -52.01 -1.62
CA ARG A 291 47.69 -52.89 -2.26
C ARG A 291 48.93 -53.09 -1.39
N LYS A 292 49.44 -52.02 -0.76
CA LYS A 292 50.59 -52.12 0.16
C LYS A 292 50.27 -53.03 1.35
N LEU A 293 49.10 -52.84 1.98
CA LEU A 293 48.65 -53.68 3.09
C LEU A 293 48.55 -55.15 2.69
N GLN A 294 47.97 -55.43 1.53
CA GLN A 294 47.88 -56.80 1.00
C GLN A 294 49.25 -57.44 0.73
N SER A 295 50.27 -56.66 0.36
CA SER A 295 51.65 -57.16 0.21
C SER A 295 52.24 -57.57 1.56
N VAL A 296 52.16 -56.68 2.56
CA VAL A 296 52.67 -56.95 3.92
C VAL A 296 52.03 -58.20 4.52
N MET A 297 50.71 -58.35 4.37
CA MET A 297 50.00 -59.54 4.86
C MET A 297 50.41 -60.84 4.17
N LYS A 298 50.90 -60.80 2.93
CA LYS A 298 51.42 -62.00 2.24
C LYS A 298 52.81 -62.37 2.74
N ASP A 299 53.67 -61.37 2.96
CA ASP A 299 55.04 -61.58 3.44
C ASP A 299 55.05 -62.16 4.88
N ASP A 300 54.16 -61.69 5.75
CA ASP A 300 54.02 -62.20 7.12
C ASP A 300 53.43 -63.62 7.20
N ALA A 301 52.77 -64.10 6.14
CA ALA A 301 52.23 -65.46 6.08
C ALA A 301 53.29 -66.53 5.69
N GLU A 302 54.52 -66.13 5.32
CA GLU A 302 55.57 -67.03 4.81
C GLU A 302 56.66 -67.56 5.79
N PRO A 303 56.78 -67.19 7.09
CA PRO A 303 57.90 -67.69 7.90
C PRO A 303 57.72 -69.06 8.59
N ALA A 304 56.56 -69.74 8.49
CA ALA A 304 56.30 -70.94 9.32
C ALA A 304 56.55 -72.32 8.64
N ARG A 305 57.01 -72.40 7.38
CA ARG A 305 57.17 -73.71 6.68
C ARG A 305 58.59 -74.32 6.67
N LYS A 306 59.56 -73.77 7.41
CA LYS A 306 60.96 -74.26 7.34
C LYS A 306 61.59 -74.82 8.63
N THR A 307 60.82 -75.09 9.68
CA THR A 307 61.39 -75.68 10.91
C THR A 307 60.57 -76.87 11.43
N THR A 308 60.58 -77.98 10.69
CA THR A 308 60.44 -79.32 11.29
C THR A 308 61.24 -80.33 10.47
N LYS A 309 62.55 -80.37 10.72
CA LYS A 309 63.36 -81.58 10.51
C LYS A 309 64.00 -81.90 11.85
N TYR A 310 63.30 -82.72 12.63
CA TYR A 310 63.89 -83.60 13.63
C TYR A 310 63.40 -85.00 13.32
#